data_AF-A0A316D5Q4-F1
#
_entry.id   AF-A0A316D5Q4-F1
#
_cell.length_a   1.000
_cell.length_b   1.000
_cell.length_c   1.000
_cell.angle_alpha   90.00
_cell.angle_beta   90.00
_cell.angle_gamma   90.00
#
_symmetry.space_group_name_H-M   'P 1'
#
loop_
_entity.id
_entity.type
_entity.pdbx_description
1 polymer ?
#
loop_
_entity_poly.entity_id
_entity_poly.type
_entity_poly.pdbx_seq_one_letter_code
_entity_poly.pdbx_strand_id
1 'polypeptide(L)'
;MKKVFYAALLCGSLSASITQPSYASIHSQVPAEVEKFAQTNGVMEAKKLLSLSPSDVGFTSKDEVDQLTLGPGLQIHSIDAEKLRKSTAHSLLSVSKPEQEWEFLLEKDGQAVTSIIIGKEHGNFVLQRAGGDAKNFLSS
;
A
#
# COMPACT_ATOMS: atom_id res chain seq x y z
N MET A 1 -28.78 -65.53 7.29
CA MET A 1 -29.93 -64.97 8.02
C MET A 1 -29.56 -64.73 9.48
N LYS A 2 -29.49 -63.47 9.92
CA LYS A 2 -29.89 -62.96 11.26
C LYS A 2 -29.53 -61.46 11.34
N LYS A 3 -30.53 -60.66 11.74
CA LYS A 3 -30.54 -59.20 11.86
C LYS A 3 -29.73 -58.77 13.10
N VAL A 4 -29.04 -57.64 13.04
CA VAL A 4 -28.75 -56.82 14.23
C VAL A 4 -28.85 -55.34 13.84
N PHE A 5 -29.79 -54.65 14.49
CA PHE A 5 -29.98 -53.19 14.55
C PHE A 5 -29.01 -52.60 15.57
N TYR A 6 -28.35 -51.48 15.28
CA TYR A 6 -27.97 -50.44 16.27
C TYR A 6 -27.76 -49.13 15.49
N ALA A 7 -28.71 -48.21 15.56
CA ALA A 7 -28.83 -47.15 16.57
C ALA A 7 -28.18 -45.86 16.07
N ALA A 8 -29.04 -44.91 15.73
CA ALA A 8 -28.72 -43.58 15.28
C ALA A 8 -27.90 -42.83 16.33
N LEU A 9 -26.74 -42.31 15.94
CA LEU A 9 -26.10 -41.20 16.63
C LEU A 9 -26.29 -39.96 15.77
N LEU A 10 -27.29 -39.16 16.15
CA LEU A 10 -27.46 -37.78 15.69
C LEU A 10 -26.26 -36.96 16.18
N CYS A 11 -25.22 -36.87 15.35
CA CYS A 11 -24.15 -35.92 15.54
C CYS A 11 -24.64 -34.58 14.97
N GLY A 12 -25.31 -33.79 15.80
CA GLY A 12 -25.65 -32.41 15.46
C GLY A 12 -24.38 -31.63 15.21
N SER A 13 -24.08 -31.34 13.93
CA SER A 13 -23.01 -30.43 13.56
C SER A 13 -23.42 -29.03 13.98
N LEU A 14 -22.88 -28.58 15.11
CA LEU A 14 -22.94 -27.19 15.53
C LEU A 14 -22.06 -26.40 14.54
N SER A 15 -22.66 -25.90 13.46
CA SER A 15 -21.99 -25.01 12.52
C SER A 15 -21.75 -23.68 13.22
N ALA A 16 -20.63 -23.56 13.93
CA ALA A 16 -20.10 -22.27 14.34
C ALA A 16 -19.73 -21.52 13.06
N SER A 17 -20.61 -20.63 12.61
CA SER A 17 -20.30 -19.67 11.55
C SER A 17 -19.19 -18.77 12.05
N ILE A 18 -17.95 -19.11 11.72
CA ILE A 18 -16.79 -18.23 11.92
C ILE A 18 -17.00 -17.08 10.92
N THR A 19 -17.56 -15.96 11.39
CA THR A 19 -17.57 -14.72 10.63
C THR A 19 -16.13 -14.28 10.44
N GLN A 20 -15.59 -14.54 9.24
CA GLN A 20 -14.31 -13.98 8.85
C GLN A 20 -14.46 -12.46 8.80
N PRO A 21 -13.61 -11.69 9.50
CA PRO A 21 -13.58 -10.25 9.29
C PRO A 21 -13.15 -9.99 7.85
N SER A 22 -14.06 -9.42 7.05
CA SER A 22 -13.69 -8.91 5.73
C SER A 22 -12.89 -7.64 5.94
N TYR A 23 -11.57 -7.76 5.98
CA TYR A 23 -10.71 -6.60 5.78
C TYR A 23 -10.87 -6.20 4.32
N ALA A 24 -11.55 -5.09 4.07
CA ALA A 24 -11.50 -4.44 2.77
C ALA A 24 -10.07 -3.92 2.59
N SER A 25 -9.21 -4.70 1.94
CA SER A 25 -7.93 -4.20 1.50
C SER A 25 -8.17 -3.20 0.38
N ILE A 26 -7.89 -1.92 0.65
CA ILE A 26 -7.79 -0.92 -0.42
C ILE A 26 -6.52 -1.27 -1.21
N HIS A 27 -6.63 -2.25 -2.11
CA HIS A 27 -5.61 -2.46 -3.13
C HIS A 27 -5.83 -1.39 -4.19
N SER A 28 -5.07 -0.31 -4.14
CA SER A 28 -4.78 0.43 -5.36
C SER A 28 -4.16 -0.56 -6.35
N GLN A 29 -4.62 -0.55 -7.60
CA GLN A 29 -4.10 -1.43 -8.65
C GLN A 29 -2.72 -0.95 -9.10
N VAL A 30 -1.73 -1.04 -8.22
CA VAL A 30 -0.33 -0.81 -8.58
C VAL A 30 0.12 -1.96 -9.49
N PRO A 31 0.70 -1.68 -10.66
CA PRO A 31 1.21 -2.74 -11.53
C PRO A 31 2.30 -3.57 -10.81
N ALA A 32 2.26 -4.90 -11.00
CA ALA A 32 3.17 -5.83 -10.30
C ALA A 32 4.66 -5.53 -10.54
N GLU A 33 5.01 -5.02 -11.72
CA GLU A 33 6.35 -4.54 -12.06
C GLU A 33 6.81 -3.35 -11.22
N VAL A 34 5.90 -2.42 -10.91
CA VAL A 34 6.17 -1.26 -10.06
C VAL A 34 6.34 -1.72 -8.62
N GLU A 35 5.45 -2.59 -8.13
CA GLU A 35 5.52 -3.14 -6.78
C GLU A 35 6.83 -3.92 -6.56
N LYS A 36 7.23 -4.74 -7.54
CA LYS A 36 8.51 -5.46 -7.51
C LYS A 36 9.70 -4.50 -7.46
N PHE A 37 9.69 -3.43 -8.27
CA PHE A 37 10.74 -2.42 -8.22
C PHE A 37 10.80 -1.72 -6.87
N ALA A 38 9.64 -1.29 -6.34
CA ALA A 38 9.53 -0.64 -5.04
C ALA A 38 10.08 -1.54 -3.92
N GLN A 39 9.70 -2.83 -3.90
CA GLN A 39 10.12 -3.80 -2.89
C GLN A 39 11.62 -4.08 -2.89
N THR A 40 12.29 -3.87 -4.02
CA THR A 40 13.71 -4.16 -4.21
C THR A 40 14.52 -2.87 -4.27
N ASN A 41 14.70 -2.33 -5.48
CA ASN A 41 15.50 -1.14 -5.74
C ASN A 41 14.96 0.10 -5.02
N GLY A 42 13.64 0.31 -5.03
CA GLY A 42 13.01 1.49 -4.43
C GLY A 42 13.31 1.64 -2.95
N VAL A 43 13.05 0.60 -2.14
CA VAL A 43 13.35 0.60 -0.70
C VAL A 43 14.86 0.72 -0.44
N MET A 44 15.69 0.02 -1.23
CA MET A 44 17.14 0.09 -1.07
C MET A 44 17.67 1.53 -1.31
N GLU A 45 17.25 2.17 -2.39
CA GLU A 45 17.65 3.53 -2.74
C GLU A 45 17.09 4.54 -1.74
N ALA A 46 15.85 4.36 -1.29
CA ALA A 46 15.23 5.22 -0.29
C ALA A 46 15.97 5.14 1.05
N LYS A 47 16.32 3.93 1.52
CA LYS A 47 17.13 3.75 2.73
C LYS A 47 18.48 4.43 2.61
N LYS A 48 19.12 4.33 1.44
CA LYS A 48 20.40 5.02 1.18
C LYS A 48 20.25 6.53 1.30
N LEU A 49 19.21 7.13 0.70
CA LEU A 49 18.96 8.57 0.77
C LEU A 49 18.61 9.05 2.18
N LEU A 50 17.66 8.37 2.84
CA LEU A 50 17.21 8.72 4.20
C LEU A 50 18.33 8.54 5.24
N SER A 51 19.27 7.61 4.99
CA SER A 51 20.44 7.39 5.84
C SER A 51 21.48 8.52 5.78
N LEU A 52 21.44 9.42 4.79
CA LEU A 52 22.43 10.50 4.66
C LEU A 52 22.32 11.51 5.81
N SER A 53 21.10 11.87 6.18
CA SER A 53 20.79 12.76 7.30
C SER A 53 19.49 12.33 8.00
N PRO A 54 19.48 11.22 8.77
CA PRO A 54 18.26 10.65 9.33
C PRO A 54 17.43 11.64 10.16
N SER A 55 18.11 12.47 10.96
CA SER A 55 17.46 13.48 11.82
C SER A 55 16.66 14.52 11.05
N ASP A 56 17.15 14.92 9.88
CA ASP A 56 16.56 15.99 9.08
C ASP A 56 15.24 15.56 8.42
N VAL A 57 15.03 14.24 8.32
CA VAL A 57 13.85 13.62 7.73
C VAL A 57 13.03 12.82 8.75
N GLY A 58 13.26 13.05 10.05
CA GLY A 58 12.39 12.56 11.12
C GLY A 58 12.75 11.20 11.71
N PHE A 59 13.95 10.68 11.44
CA PHE A 59 14.48 9.45 12.03
C PHE A 59 15.56 9.74 13.08
N THR A 60 15.64 8.88 14.09
CA THR A 60 16.62 8.98 15.19
C THR A 60 18.01 8.51 14.80
N SER A 61 18.11 7.60 13.83
CA SER A 61 19.38 6.99 13.43
C SER A 61 19.28 6.31 12.06
N LYS A 62 20.44 5.94 11.52
CA LYS A 62 20.52 5.07 10.34
C LYS A 62 19.92 3.69 10.60
N ASP A 63 20.13 3.13 11.79
CA ASP A 63 19.60 1.80 12.14
C ASP A 63 18.07 1.78 12.11
N GLU A 64 17.43 2.89 12.48
CA GLU A 64 15.98 3.04 12.35
C GLU A 64 15.53 3.05 10.88
N VAL A 65 16.27 3.73 9.99
CA VAL A 65 16.00 3.73 8.55
C VAL A 65 16.15 2.32 7.96
N ASP A 66 17.14 1.56 8.43
CA ASP A 66 17.41 0.21 7.92
C ASP A 66 16.31 -0.80 8.31
N GLN A 67 15.50 -0.51 9.32
CA GLN A 67 14.33 -1.30 9.73
C GLN A 67 13.09 -1.06 8.85
N LEU A 68 13.09 -0.05 7.98
CA LEU A 68 11.93 0.28 7.16
C LEU A 68 11.57 -0.86 6.19
N THR A 69 10.29 -1.14 6.05
CA THR A 69 9.75 -2.08 5.07
C THR A 69 8.79 -1.38 4.12
N LEU A 70 8.62 -1.93 2.92
CA LEU A 70 7.60 -1.43 2.00
C LEU A 70 6.21 -1.76 2.56
N GLY A 71 5.35 -0.75 2.62
CA GLY A 71 3.93 -0.87 2.93
C GLY A 71 3.06 -0.77 1.67
N PRO A 72 1.76 -0.45 1.83
CA PRO A 72 0.83 -0.28 0.72
C PRO A 72 1.28 0.79 -0.28
N GLY A 73 0.97 0.56 -1.56
CA GLY A 73 1.20 1.49 -2.65
C GLY A 73 -0.10 2.00 -3.27
N LEU A 74 -0.05 3.20 -3.84
CA LEU A 74 -1.17 3.89 -4.49
C LEU A 74 -0.72 4.55 -5.80
N GLN A 75 -1.56 4.51 -6.83
CA GLN A 75 -1.33 5.34 -8.02
C GLN A 75 -1.63 6.82 -7.73
N ILE A 76 -0.72 7.70 -8.11
CA ILE A 76 -0.90 9.15 -8.02
C ILE A 76 -1.80 9.60 -9.18
N HIS A 77 -2.72 10.51 -8.88
CA HIS A 77 -3.57 11.16 -9.86
C HIS A 77 -3.33 12.67 -9.81
N SER A 78 -3.33 13.31 -10.98
CA SER A 78 -3.32 14.77 -11.09
C SER A 78 -4.67 15.27 -11.60
N ILE A 79 -4.90 16.57 -11.42
CA ILE A 79 -6.07 17.23 -12.00
C ILE A 79 -5.81 17.49 -13.49
N ASP A 80 -6.70 16.97 -14.32
CA ASP A 80 -6.74 17.27 -15.75
C ASP A 80 -7.36 18.66 -15.94
N ALA A 81 -6.50 19.65 -16.20
CA ALA A 81 -6.91 21.04 -16.36
C ALA A 81 -7.91 21.24 -17.51
N GLU A 82 -7.83 20.45 -18.58
CA GLU A 82 -8.75 20.56 -19.71
C GLU A 82 -10.13 20.00 -19.37
N LYS A 83 -10.19 18.88 -18.64
CA LYS A 83 -11.44 18.37 -18.10
C LYS A 83 -12.02 19.34 -17.08
N LEU A 84 -11.21 19.87 -16.16
CA LEU A 84 -11.65 20.82 -15.14
C LEU A 84 -12.33 22.04 -15.76
N ARG A 85 -11.71 22.67 -16.77
CA ARG A 85 -12.26 23.86 -17.44
C ARG A 85 -13.62 23.64 -18.12
N LYS A 86 -13.89 22.40 -18.55
CA LYS A 86 -15.10 22.02 -19.29
C LYS A 86 -16.13 21.33 -18.38
N SER A 87 -15.77 21.07 -17.13
CA SER A 87 -16.56 20.26 -16.22
C SER A 87 -17.65 21.09 -15.55
N THR A 88 -18.86 20.54 -15.51
CA THR A 88 -19.92 20.98 -14.58
C THR A 88 -19.96 20.09 -13.33
N ALA A 89 -19.00 19.17 -13.19
CA ALA A 89 -19.01 18.17 -12.13
C ALA A 89 -18.56 18.75 -10.79
N HIS A 90 -19.20 18.27 -9.73
CA HIS A 90 -18.94 18.69 -8.35
C HIS A 90 -17.86 17.84 -7.64
N SER A 91 -17.12 17.00 -8.38
CA SER A 91 -16.13 16.08 -7.81
C SER A 91 -14.78 16.16 -8.53
N LEU A 92 -13.70 16.33 -7.76
CA LEU A 92 -12.33 16.34 -8.27
C LEU A 92 -11.92 15.01 -8.91
N LEU A 93 -12.49 13.90 -8.45
CA LEU A 93 -12.20 12.58 -9.03
C LEU A 93 -12.60 12.50 -10.50
N SER A 94 -13.73 13.13 -10.87
CA SER A 94 -14.25 13.13 -12.25
C SER A 94 -13.37 13.88 -13.25
N VAL A 95 -12.54 14.79 -12.75
CA VAL A 95 -11.60 15.60 -13.53
C VAL A 95 -10.15 15.21 -13.27
N SER A 96 -9.92 14.06 -12.62
CA SER A 96 -8.59 13.53 -12.40
C SER A 96 -8.12 12.69 -13.60
N LYS A 97 -6.81 12.50 -13.69
CA LYS A 97 -6.16 11.53 -14.58
C LYS A 97 -5.05 10.80 -13.81
N PRO A 98 -4.84 9.50 -14.09
CA PRO A 98 -3.74 8.76 -13.48
C PRO A 98 -2.40 9.26 -14.02
N GLU A 99 -1.40 9.32 -13.15
CA GLU A 99 -0.01 9.56 -13.51
C GLU A 99 0.76 8.23 -13.60
N GLN A 100 1.94 8.28 -14.23
CA GLN A 100 2.91 7.18 -14.21
C GLN A 100 3.80 7.26 -12.97
N GLU A 101 3.18 7.55 -11.84
CA GLU A 101 3.81 7.71 -10.54
C GLU A 101 2.98 6.97 -9.49
N TRP A 102 3.67 6.34 -8.55
CA TRP A 102 3.07 5.55 -7.49
C TRP A 102 3.73 5.92 -6.17
N GLU A 103 2.90 6.25 -5.18
CA GLU A 103 3.36 6.51 -3.82
C GLU A 103 3.24 5.23 -2.99
N PHE A 104 4.32 4.85 -2.32
CA PHE A 104 4.32 3.75 -1.36
C PHE A 104 4.65 4.27 0.02
N LEU A 105 3.98 3.71 1.02
CA LEU A 105 4.36 3.93 2.41
C LEU A 105 5.62 3.13 2.73
N LEU A 106 6.51 3.73 3.51
CA LEU A 106 7.53 2.98 4.23
C LEU A 106 7.10 2.87 5.68
N GLU A 107 7.13 1.64 6.18
CA GLU A 107 6.60 1.28 7.48
C GLU A 107 7.71 0.84 8.42
N LYS A 108 7.48 1.08 9.71
CA LYS A 108 8.24 0.49 10.81
C LYS A 108 7.25 -0.25 11.68
N ASP A 109 7.50 -1.54 11.90
CA ASP A 109 6.61 -2.41 12.70
C ASP A 109 5.14 -2.37 12.22
N GLY A 110 4.93 -2.29 10.91
CA GLY A 110 3.60 -2.23 10.28
C GLY A 110 2.89 -0.87 10.41
N GLN A 111 3.58 0.18 10.87
CA GLN A 111 3.05 1.54 10.95
C GLN A 111 3.74 2.43 9.93
N ALA A 112 2.97 3.15 9.12
CA ALA A 112 3.50 4.12 8.17
C ALA A 112 4.27 5.23 8.89
N VAL A 113 5.49 5.51 8.43
CA VAL A 113 6.35 6.55 9.01
C VAL A 113 6.79 7.58 7.98
N THR A 114 7.02 7.16 6.74
CA THR A 114 7.35 8.03 5.62
C THR A 114 6.80 7.45 4.32
N SER A 115 7.05 8.10 3.18
CA SER A 115 6.67 7.59 1.87
C SER A 115 7.79 7.71 0.85
N ILE A 116 7.63 6.98 -0.24
CA ILE A 116 8.46 7.06 -1.44
C ILE A 116 7.57 7.24 -2.67
N ILE A 117 8.07 7.94 -3.68
CA ILE A 117 7.43 8.01 -5.00
C ILE A 117 8.31 7.28 -6.00
N ILE A 118 7.72 6.28 -6.65
CA ILE A 118 8.29 5.58 -7.80
C ILE A 118 7.65 6.15 -9.06
N GLY A 119 8.46 6.53 -10.04
CA GLY A 119 7.99 6.99 -11.34
C GLY A 119 8.77 6.36 -12.48
N LYS A 120 8.61 6.91 -13.68
CA LYS A 120 9.40 6.53 -14.86
C LYS A 120 10.24 7.68 -15.39
N GLU A 121 11.52 7.43 -15.62
CA GLU A 121 12.41 8.31 -16.36
C GLU A 121 13.00 7.56 -17.56
N HIS A 122 12.87 8.12 -18.76
CA HIS A 122 13.33 7.50 -20.00
C HIS A 122 12.84 6.05 -20.18
N GLY A 123 11.64 5.74 -19.69
CA GLY A 123 11.02 4.42 -19.75
C GLY A 123 11.42 3.44 -18.64
N ASN A 124 12.36 3.80 -17.77
CA ASN A 124 12.81 2.96 -16.65
C ASN A 124 12.21 3.42 -15.33
N PHE A 125 11.94 2.48 -14.43
CA PHE A 125 11.51 2.81 -13.07
C PHE A 125 12.64 3.46 -12.28
N VAL A 126 12.31 4.52 -11.53
CA VAL A 126 13.24 5.24 -10.67
C VAL A 126 12.56 5.66 -9.37
N LEU A 127 13.36 5.81 -8.30
CA LEU A 127 12.94 6.50 -7.09
C LEU A 127 12.99 8.02 -7.34
N GLN A 128 11.83 8.67 -7.44
CA GLN A 128 11.74 10.12 -7.64
C GLN A 128 11.81 10.89 -6.31
N ARG A 129 11.27 10.31 -5.24
CA ARG A 129 11.23 10.94 -3.91
C ARG A 129 11.33 9.89 -2.81
N ALA A 130 12.02 10.23 -1.72
CA ALA A 130 11.94 9.55 -0.43
C ALA A 130 11.85 10.58 0.69
N GLY A 131 10.90 10.41 1.61
CA GLY A 131 10.68 11.32 2.73
C GLY A 131 9.25 11.86 2.82
N GLY A 132 9.00 12.67 3.85
CA GLY A 132 7.66 13.13 4.24
C GLY A 132 7.18 12.43 5.52
N ASP A 133 6.15 12.98 6.16
CA ASP A 133 5.53 12.37 7.35
C ASP A 133 4.25 11.62 6.93
N ALA A 134 4.28 10.30 7.09
CA ALA A 134 3.16 9.42 6.75
C ALA A 134 2.43 8.85 7.96
N LYS A 135 2.74 9.30 9.18
CA LYS A 135 2.18 8.72 10.42
C LYS A 135 0.65 8.82 10.51
N ASN A 136 0.07 9.81 9.84
CA ASN A 136 -1.37 10.03 9.80
C ASN A 136 -2.02 9.65 8.46
N PHE A 137 -1.34 8.82 7.66
CA PHE A 137 -1.81 8.52 6.31
C PHE A 137 -3.14 7.75 6.29
N LEU A 138 -3.36 6.86 7.27
CA LEU A 138 -4.55 5.99 7.35
C LEU A 138 -5.57 6.42 8.41
N SER A 139 -5.37 7.56 9.09
CA SER A 139 -6.24 8.02 10.19
C SER A 139 -7.38 8.94 9.74
N SER A 140 -7.86 8.78 8.50
CA SER A 140 -8.99 9.54 7.94
C SER A 140 -10.35 8.87 8.13
#